data_AF-A0AA36IT73-F1
#
_entry.id   AF-A0AA36IT73-F1
#
_cell.length_a   1.000
_cell.length_b   1.000
_cell.length_c   1.000
_cell.angle_alpha   90.00
_cell.angle_beta   90.00
_cell.angle_gamma   90.00
#
_symmetry.space_group_name_H-M   'P 1'
#
loop_
_entity.id
_entity.type
_entity.pdbx_description
1 polymer ?
#
loop_
_entity_poly.entity_id
_entity_poly.type
_entity_poly.pdbx_seq_one_letter_code
_entity_poly.pdbx_strand_id
1 'polypeptide(L)'
;MRSCYALGVLVLSAQPASAARVVVQTKQCGYQSLLQAEVAGVPDGVRVKVCGEEVVLKSEHPTSDAWKSLNWWDPALQGASLTPEELETLDNYLGSYDYARPMGQIGHGQLPKHTTSAVKGVLSFEVLLGNALNKLPASGVAQLYRGGWTSMEQLQEMQAALDSGSAINFPWFQSTSSDSSHASTFMGRKSEPQTCANECIEKGAAFPTYLTFETRHGKDVSEWNAAEKEWLLLPSLRFKVASITKIMNDPWWEASPKDMADWLGQVHTVPTNFWSRKGKMSYGPWPELAAACLAHSIDGQGFLKWWANRSFPEPYAPRWDESEYLHSDKHMEFQYASYTRFQLPTLSTRAGPGPNTVQFYYRINLQDAP
;
A
#
# COMPACT_ATOMS: atom_id res chain seq x y z
N MET A 1 -39.83 -3.70 56.66
CA MET A 1 -38.57 -3.14 57.20
C MET A 1 -37.48 -3.29 56.16
N ARG A 2 -36.70 -2.22 55.96
CA ARG A 2 -35.55 -2.04 55.05
C ARG A 2 -35.87 -1.81 53.56
N SER A 3 -36.05 -0.51 53.26
CA SER A 3 -35.80 0.15 51.99
C SER A 3 -34.35 0.01 51.55
N CYS A 4 -34.11 -0.08 50.24
CA CYS A 4 -32.95 0.48 49.56
C CYS A 4 -33.38 0.92 48.15
N TYR A 5 -33.59 2.23 47.98
CA TYR A 5 -33.68 2.87 46.67
C TYR A 5 -32.26 3.13 46.18
N ALA A 6 -31.91 2.66 44.98
CA ALA A 6 -30.72 3.08 44.27
C ALA A 6 -31.11 4.18 43.27
N LEU A 7 -30.66 5.42 43.54
CA LEU A 7 -30.70 6.51 42.58
C LEU A 7 -29.75 6.20 41.42
N GLY A 8 -30.30 6.06 40.21
CA GLY A 8 -29.53 6.11 38.97
C GLY A 8 -29.14 7.54 38.66
N VAL A 9 -27.85 7.84 38.73
CA VAL A 9 -27.27 9.10 38.26
C VAL A 9 -27.14 9.02 36.74
N LEU A 10 -27.93 9.81 36.02
CA LEU A 10 -27.75 10.09 34.59
C LEU A 10 -26.49 10.95 34.41
N VAL A 11 -25.40 10.35 33.95
CA VAL A 11 -24.22 11.09 33.48
C VAL A 11 -24.46 11.46 32.02
N LEU A 12 -24.95 12.68 31.79
CA LEU A 12 -24.88 13.33 30.48
C LEU A 12 -23.44 13.79 30.25
N SER A 13 -22.63 12.93 29.61
CA SER A 13 -21.34 13.35 29.09
C SER A 13 -21.55 14.21 27.84
N ALA A 14 -21.56 15.53 28.03
CA ALA A 14 -21.42 16.47 26.93
C ALA A 14 -20.04 16.25 26.29
N GLN A 15 -20.02 15.80 25.03
CA GLN A 15 -18.80 15.81 24.22
C GLN A 15 -18.39 17.27 24.03
N PRO A 16 -17.16 17.68 24.41
CA PRO A 16 -16.68 18.99 24.03
C PRO A 16 -16.52 19.01 22.51
N ALA A 17 -17.14 20.01 21.86
CA ALA A 17 -16.85 20.37 20.49
C ALA A 17 -15.33 20.47 20.33
N SER A 18 -14.77 19.63 19.48
CA SER A 18 -13.34 19.56 19.17
C SER A 18 -12.88 20.94 18.72
N ALA A 19 -12.28 21.71 19.62
CA ALA A 19 -11.59 22.95 19.28
C ALA A 19 -10.53 22.63 18.22
N ALA A 20 -10.56 23.36 17.11
CA ALA A 20 -9.59 23.30 16.04
C ALA A 20 -8.17 23.37 16.64
N ARG A 21 -7.42 22.27 16.52
CA ARG A 21 -6.03 22.23 16.95
C ARG A 21 -5.21 23.15 16.05
N VAL A 22 -4.42 23.98 16.70
CA VAL A 22 -3.47 24.92 16.12
C VAL A 22 -2.48 24.15 15.25
N VAL A 23 -2.56 24.36 13.94
CA VAL A 23 -1.57 23.86 12.97
C VAL A 23 -0.28 24.67 13.20
N VAL A 24 0.78 23.98 13.63
CA VAL A 24 2.10 24.57 13.83
C VAL A 24 2.64 25.03 12.47
N GLN A 25 2.82 26.35 12.29
CA GLN A 25 3.42 26.96 11.11
C GLN A 25 4.84 26.42 10.87
N THR A 26 5.01 25.59 9.85
CA THR A 26 6.28 25.49 9.11
C THR A 26 6.43 26.73 8.23
N LYS A 27 7.65 27.03 7.76
CA LYS A 27 8.05 28.29 7.08
C LYS A 27 7.04 28.81 6.03
N GLN A 28 6.99 30.15 5.92
CA GLN A 28 5.92 31.04 5.41
C GLN A 28 5.55 30.97 3.91
N CYS A 29 5.39 29.79 3.32
CA CYS A 29 5.04 29.67 1.91
C CYS A 29 3.91 28.67 1.67
N GLY A 30 2.80 29.16 1.11
CA GLY A 30 1.71 28.30 0.65
C GLY A 30 2.08 27.58 -0.64
N TYR A 31 1.53 26.38 -0.85
CA TYR A 31 1.75 25.58 -2.06
C TYR A 31 1.42 26.34 -3.36
N GLN A 32 0.52 27.34 -3.32
CA GLN A 32 0.17 28.15 -4.49
C GLN A 32 1.36 28.94 -5.07
N SER A 33 2.41 29.15 -4.28
CA SER A 33 3.68 29.73 -4.75
C SER A 33 4.36 28.93 -5.86
N LEU A 34 4.04 27.64 -6.01
CA LEU A 34 4.55 26.79 -7.08
C LEU A 34 4.21 27.35 -8.48
N LEU A 35 3.10 28.09 -8.61
CA LEU A 35 2.75 28.80 -9.85
C LEU A 35 3.78 29.88 -10.25
N GLN A 36 4.52 30.39 -9.27
CA GLN A 36 5.54 31.43 -9.44
C GLN A 36 6.96 30.86 -9.41
N ALA A 37 7.12 29.54 -9.35
CA ALA A 37 8.44 28.91 -9.27
C ALA A 37 9.29 29.24 -10.50
N GLU A 38 10.56 29.60 -10.27
CA GLU A 38 11.53 29.77 -11.34
C GLU A 38 12.04 28.39 -11.79
N VAL A 39 11.65 27.96 -12.98
CA VAL A 39 12.06 26.67 -13.56
C VAL A 39 13.02 26.90 -14.71
N ALA A 40 14.23 26.35 -14.61
CA ALA A 40 15.29 26.49 -15.61
C ALA A 40 16.02 25.18 -15.86
N GLY A 41 16.40 24.92 -17.12
CA GLY A 41 17.26 23.80 -17.46
C GLY A 41 18.69 24.06 -16.97
N VAL A 42 19.33 23.05 -16.41
CA VAL A 42 20.72 23.07 -15.97
C VAL A 42 21.46 21.84 -16.53
N PRO A 43 22.80 21.82 -16.59
CA PRO A 43 23.55 20.74 -17.24
C PRO A 43 23.16 19.32 -16.78
N ASP A 44 22.83 19.17 -15.49
CA ASP A 44 22.52 17.87 -14.87
C ASP A 44 21.02 17.67 -14.57
N GLY A 45 20.12 18.50 -15.12
CA GLY A 45 18.68 18.35 -14.91
C GLY A 45 17.84 19.62 -15.02
N VAL A 46 16.84 19.75 -14.15
CA VAL A 46 15.96 20.93 -14.09
C VAL A 46 16.03 21.54 -12.70
N ARG A 47 16.41 22.81 -12.63
CA ARG A 47 16.39 23.60 -11.41
C ARG A 47 15.01 24.20 -11.21
N VAL A 48 14.46 24.04 -10.01
CA VAL A 48 13.24 24.70 -9.55
C VAL A 48 13.58 25.52 -8.32
N LYS A 49 13.22 26.81 -8.34
CA LYS A 49 13.38 27.71 -7.21
C LYS A 49 12.02 28.26 -6.78
N VAL A 50 11.66 28.03 -5.53
CA VAL A 50 10.39 28.46 -4.95
C VAL A 50 10.61 28.84 -3.49
N CYS A 51 10.03 29.95 -3.05
CA CYS A 51 10.06 30.37 -1.65
C CYS A 51 11.45 30.43 -1.00
N GLY A 52 12.45 30.86 -1.79
CA GLY A 52 13.83 31.00 -1.35
C GLY A 52 14.60 29.67 -1.28
N GLU A 53 13.96 28.56 -1.59
CA GLU A 53 14.59 27.24 -1.69
C GLU A 53 14.85 26.89 -3.16
N GLU A 54 15.92 26.15 -3.40
CA GLU A 54 16.34 25.71 -4.73
C GLU A 54 16.58 24.21 -4.71
N VAL A 55 15.99 23.52 -5.67
CA VAL A 55 16.14 22.08 -5.87
C VAL A 55 16.49 21.80 -7.32
N VAL A 56 17.43 20.89 -7.53
CA VAL A 56 17.80 20.40 -8.86
C VAL A 56 17.26 18.99 -9.02
N LEU A 57 16.21 18.86 -9.83
CA LEU A 57 15.60 17.58 -10.19
C LEU A 57 16.53 16.85 -11.16
N LYS A 58 16.89 15.60 -10.85
CA LYS A 58 17.81 14.77 -11.64
C LYS A 58 17.17 13.43 -12.02
N SER A 59 17.64 12.83 -13.11
CA SER A 59 17.10 11.56 -13.62
C SER A 59 17.57 10.33 -12.83
N GLU A 60 18.79 10.37 -12.28
CA GLU A 60 19.47 9.18 -11.72
C GLU A 60 19.53 9.16 -10.19
N HIS A 61 19.48 10.34 -9.55
CA HIS A 61 19.56 10.46 -8.10
C HIS A 61 18.46 11.39 -7.59
N PRO A 62 17.49 10.88 -6.80
CA PRO A 62 16.53 11.75 -6.15
C PRO A 62 17.27 12.75 -5.26
N THR A 63 16.98 14.03 -5.45
CA THR A 63 17.39 15.08 -4.51
C THR A 63 16.27 15.22 -3.48
N SER A 64 16.55 14.91 -2.21
CA SER A 64 15.51 14.82 -1.18
C SER A 64 14.61 16.06 -1.12
N ASP A 65 13.31 15.82 -0.91
CA ASP A 65 12.39 16.76 -0.23
C ASP A 65 12.03 18.07 -0.95
N ALA A 66 11.75 18.04 -2.27
CA ALA A 66 11.47 19.26 -3.05
C ALA A 66 10.40 20.17 -2.43
N TRP A 67 9.31 19.58 -1.91
CA TRP A 67 8.12 20.31 -1.44
C TRP A 67 7.87 20.21 0.05
N LYS A 68 8.82 19.66 0.83
CA LYS A 68 8.63 19.40 2.27
C LYS A 68 8.41 20.67 3.09
N SER A 69 8.90 21.81 2.59
CA SER A 69 8.79 23.11 3.24
C SER A 69 7.47 23.85 2.96
N LEU A 70 6.71 23.45 1.93
CA LEU A 70 5.46 24.10 1.54
C LEU A 70 4.33 23.74 2.49
N ASN A 71 3.51 24.74 2.84
CA ASN A 71 2.25 24.52 3.53
C ASN A 71 1.15 24.19 2.51
N TRP A 72 0.67 22.96 2.55
CA TRP A 72 -0.39 22.45 1.67
C TRP A 72 -1.80 22.60 2.24
N TRP A 73 -1.93 22.91 3.53
CA TRP A 73 -3.22 23.10 4.16
C TRP A 73 -3.69 24.56 4.03
N ASP A 74 -4.80 24.76 3.35
CA ASP A 74 -5.46 26.05 3.17
C ASP A 74 -6.92 26.00 3.67
N PRO A 75 -7.17 26.37 4.94
CA PRO A 75 -8.51 26.33 5.50
C PRO A 75 -9.45 27.38 4.88
N ALA A 76 -8.93 28.40 4.17
CA ALA A 76 -9.77 29.43 3.57
C ALA A 76 -10.58 28.91 2.37
N LEU A 77 -10.17 27.79 1.78
CA LEU A 77 -10.87 27.16 0.65
C LEU A 77 -11.97 26.18 1.07
N GLN A 78 -12.02 25.79 2.35
CA GLN A 78 -12.94 24.76 2.83
C GLN A 78 -14.41 25.12 2.55
N GLY A 79 -15.14 24.22 1.87
CA GLY A 79 -16.55 24.38 1.55
C GLY A 79 -16.83 25.27 0.33
N ALA A 80 -15.81 25.82 -0.33
CA ALA A 80 -15.99 26.47 -1.62
C ALA A 80 -16.29 25.44 -2.73
N SER A 81 -16.99 25.87 -3.77
CA SER A 81 -17.29 25.02 -4.92
C SER A 81 -16.04 24.74 -5.76
N LEU A 82 -15.94 23.50 -6.26
CA LEU A 82 -14.93 23.11 -7.24
C LEU A 82 -15.18 23.82 -8.57
N THR A 83 -14.12 24.32 -9.20
CA THR A 83 -14.18 24.86 -10.57
C THR A 83 -14.18 23.72 -11.59
N PRO A 84 -14.60 23.96 -12.85
CA PRO A 84 -14.50 22.95 -13.90
C PRO A 84 -13.07 22.43 -14.10
N GLU A 85 -12.07 23.30 -14.01
CA GLU A 85 -10.65 22.94 -14.14
C GLU A 85 -10.16 22.08 -12.96
N GLU A 86 -10.62 22.34 -11.74
CA GLU A 86 -10.31 21.51 -10.57
C GLU A 86 -10.99 20.13 -10.65
N LEU A 87 -12.21 20.05 -11.18
CA LEU A 87 -12.90 18.78 -11.43
C LEU A 87 -12.15 17.95 -12.48
N GLU A 88 -11.74 18.57 -13.58
CA GLU A 88 -10.91 17.92 -14.60
C GLU A 88 -9.57 17.47 -14.03
N THR A 89 -8.95 18.27 -13.15
CA THR A 89 -7.69 17.91 -12.47
C THR A 89 -7.87 16.69 -11.58
N LEU A 90 -8.96 16.62 -10.80
CA LEU A 90 -9.28 15.44 -9.98
C LEU A 90 -9.47 14.20 -10.87
N ASP A 91 -10.30 14.29 -11.91
CA ASP A 91 -10.56 13.18 -12.82
C ASP A 91 -9.27 12.68 -13.49
N ASN A 92 -8.41 13.60 -13.94
CA ASN A 92 -7.12 13.27 -14.53
C ASN A 92 -6.16 12.60 -13.54
N TYR A 93 -6.14 13.03 -12.27
CA TYR A 93 -5.30 12.43 -11.23
C TYR A 93 -5.75 11.02 -10.86
N LEU A 94 -7.07 10.80 -10.76
CA LEU A 94 -7.66 9.53 -10.31
C LEU A 94 -7.81 8.52 -11.46
N GLY A 95 -8.09 8.99 -12.68
CA GLY A 95 -8.39 8.15 -13.83
C GLY A 95 -7.19 7.87 -14.76
N SER A 96 -6.13 8.68 -14.70
CA SER A 96 -4.96 8.53 -15.57
C SER A 96 -3.63 8.55 -14.80
N TYR A 97 -2.76 7.58 -15.08
CA TYR A 97 -1.41 7.55 -14.50
C TYR A 97 -0.47 8.62 -15.09
N ASP A 98 -0.93 9.39 -16.07
CA ASP A 98 -0.11 10.30 -16.87
C ASP A 98 0.39 11.50 -16.06
N TYR A 99 -0.40 11.98 -15.09
CA TYR A 99 0.01 13.07 -14.18
C TYR A 99 0.46 12.56 -12.81
N ALA A 100 -0.19 11.51 -12.28
CA ALA A 100 0.15 10.96 -10.96
C ALA A 100 1.61 10.46 -10.89
N ARG A 101 2.13 9.84 -11.95
CA ARG A 101 3.52 9.35 -11.99
C ARG A 101 4.53 10.51 -12.03
N PRO A 102 4.46 11.48 -12.96
CA PRO A 102 5.37 12.63 -12.95
C PRO A 102 5.30 13.46 -11.66
N MET A 103 4.12 13.65 -11.06
CA MET A 103 3.99 14.31 -9.76
C MET A 103 4.73 13.55 -8.67
N GLY A 104 4.53 12.22 -8.59
CA GLY A 104 5.28 11.37 -7.66
C GLY A 104 6.79 11.51 -7.86
N GLN A 105 7.26 11.44 -9.11
CA GLN A 105 8.68 11.61 -9.42
C GLN A 105 9.22 12.95 -8.94
N ILE A 106 8.54 14.06 -9.26
CA ILE A 106 8.97 15.40 -8.85
C ILE A 106 8.95 15.55 -7.32
N GLY A 107 7.92 15.04 -6.64
CA GLY A 107 7.85 15.03 -5.17
C GLY A 107 8.98 14.22 -4.52
N HIS A 108 9.50 13.21 -5.21
CA HIS A 108 10.70 12.46 -4.83
C HIS A 108 12.02 13.10 -5.33
N GLY A 109 11.99 14.32 -5.89
CA GLY A 109 13.17 15.00 -6.43
C GLY A 109 13.72 14.42 -7.72
N GLN A 110 12.94 13.58 -8.39
CA GLN A 110 13.30 12.95 -9.66
C GLN A 110 12.79 13.78 -10.84
N LEU A 111 13.62 13.89 -11.87
CA LEU A 111 13.23 14.47 -13.13
C LEU A 111 12.43 13.44 -13.94
N PRO A 112 11.12 13.65 -14.19
CA PRO A 112 10.42 12.84 -15.20
C PRO A 112 11.10 13.03 -16.56
N LYS A 113 10.88 12.14 -17.55
CA LYS A 113 11.55 12.13 -18.87
C LYS A 113 11.23 13.35 -19.78
N HIS A 114 11.10 14.55 -19.23
CA HIS A 114 10.48 15.69 -19.87
C HIS A 114 11.25 16.99 -19.65
N THR A 115 10.93 17.97 -20.49
CA THR A 115 11.50 19.31 -20.56
C THR A 115 11.11 20.19 -19.37
N THR A 116 11.76 21.36 -19.23
CA THR A 116 11.38 22.40 -18.27
C THR A 116 9.90 22.79 -18.33
N SER A 117 9.29 22.77 -19.52
CA SER A 117 7.86 23.05 -19.71
C SER A 117 6.95 22.00 -19.06
N ALA A 118 7.35 20.73 -19.07
CA ALA A 118 6.61 19.68 -18.41
C ALA A 118 6.69 19.81 -16.88
N VAL A 119 7.88 20.14 -16.34
CA VAL A 119 8.02 20.43 -14.90
C VAL A 119 7.06 21.56 -14.50
N LYS A 120 7.03 22.67 -15.24
CA LYS A 120 6.05 23.76 -14.98
C LYS A 120 4.60 23.26 -15.02
N GLY A 121 4.25 22.44 -16.01
CA GLY A 121 2.91 21.85 -16.13
C GLY A 121 2.54 21.01 -14.91
N VAL A 122 3.46 20.18 -14.40
CA VAL A 122 3.24 19.37 -13.20
C VAL A 122 3.08 20.26 -11.95
N LEU A 123 3.89 21.31 -11.79
CA LEU A 123 3.74 22.24 -10.66
C LEU A 123 2.38 22.95 -10.66
N SER A 124 1.91 23.40 -11.83
CA SER A 124 0.57 23.97 -11.96
C SER A 124 -0.53 22.96 -11.64
N PHE A 125 -0.37 21.72 -12.10
CA PHE A 125 -1.31 20.63 -11.81
C PHE A 125 -1.36 20.33 -10.30
N GLU A 126 -0.21 20.28 -9.62
CA GLU A 126 -0.14 20.09 -8.17
C GLU A 126 -0.89 21.19 -7.41
N VAL A 127 -0.81 22.44 -7.86
CA VAL A 127 -1.56 23.56 -7.26
C VAL A 127 -3.06 23.41 -7.48
N LEU A 128 -3.50 23.04 -8.69
CA LEU A 128 -4.91 22.82 -8.97
C LEU A 128 -5.47 21.66 -8.12
N LEU A 129 -4.72 20.57 -8.00
CA LEU A 129 -5.11 19.45 -7.13
C LEU A 129 -5.15 19.87 -5.67
N GLY A 130 -4.14 20.63 -5.20
CA GLY A 130 -4.12 21.20 -3.86
C GLY A 130 -5.34 22.09 -3.58
N ASN A 131 -5.74 22.93 -4.52
CA ASN A 131 -6.94 23.77 -4.42
C ASN A 131 -8.20 22.90 -4.32
N ALA A 132 -8.35 21.92 -5.22
CA ALA A 132 -9.50 21.03 -5.23
C ALA A 132 -9.65 20.29 -3.89
N LEU A 133 -8.56 19.69 -3.39
CA LEU A 133 -8.55 18.95 -2.12
C LEU A 133 -8.78 19.84 -0.90
N ASN A 134 -8.30 21.08 -0.90
CA ASN A 134 -8.57 22.05 0.17
C ASN A 134 -10.01 22.60 0.14
N LYS A 135 -10.77 22.39 -0.94
CA LYS A 135 -12.22 22.68 -0.98
C LYS A 135 -13.08 21.58 -0.39
N LEU A 136 -12.60 20.34 -0.50
CA LEU A 136 -13.26 19.17 0.09
C LEU A 136 -13.26 19.26 1.62
N PRO A 137 -14.36 18.84 2.28
CA PRO A 137 -14.46 18.91 3.73
C PRO A 137 -13.37 18.08 4.40
N ALA A 138 -12.89 18.54 5.56
CA ALA A 138 -12.15 17.68 6.47
C ALA A 138 -13.08 16.57 6.96
N SER A 139 -12.63 15.33 6.82
CA SER A 139 -13.32 14.16 7.32
C SER A 139 -13.16 14.06 8.85
N GLY A 140 -14.01 13.26 9.49
CA GLY A 140 -13.72 12.78 10.84
C GLY A 140 -12.44 11.93 10.88
N VAL A 141 -12.15 11.30 12.01
CA VAL A 141 -11.06 10.30 12.05
C VAL A 141 -11.42 9.16 11.09
N ALA A 142 -10.57 8.96 10.09
CA ALA A 142 -10.67 7.89 9.10
C ALA A 142 -9.50 6.93 9.24
N GLN A 143 -9.75 5.65 8.96
CA GLN A 143 -8.71 4.64 8.79
C GLN A 143 -8.52 4.40 7.30
N LEU A 144 -7.33 4.72 6.79
CA LEU A 144 -6.99 4.68 5.37
C LEU A 144 -5.81 3.72 5.14
N TYR A 145 -5.83 3.03 4.00
CA TYR A 145 -4.87 2.00 3.66
C TYR A 145 -4.14 2.34 2.37
N ARG A 146 -2.84 2.12 2.32
CA ARG A 146 -2.03 2.26 1.11
C ARG A 146 -1.06 1.10 0.99
N GLY A 147 -1.19 0.34 -0.08
CA GLY A 147 -0.14 -0.57 -0.50
C GLY A 147 0.84 0.14 -1.42
N GLY A 148 2.09 -0.27 -1.39
CA GLY A 148 3.09 0.27 -2.29
C GLY A 148 4.46 -0.33 -2.05
N TRP A 149 5.48 0.40 -2.45
CA TRP A 149 6.88 0.07 -2.25
C TRP A 149 7.59 1.26 -1.63
N THR A 150 8.36 1.00 -0.59
CA THR A 150 9.11 2.01 0.19
C THR A 150 10.59 1.73 0.02
N SER A 151 11.38 2.75 -0.29
CA SER A 151 12.84 2.61 -0.38
C SER A 151 13.46 2.23 0.97
N MET A 152 14.65 1.63 0.97
CA MET A 152 15.37 1.34 2.22
C MET A 152 15.60 2.60 3.05
N GLU A 153 15.98 3.71 2.41
CA GLU A 153 16.18 5.01 3.05
C GLU A 153 14.92 5.49 3.77
N GLN A 154 13.77 5.49 3.08
CA GLN A 154 12.51 5.90 3.68
C GLN A 154 12.07 4.94 4.81
N LEU A 155 12.33 3.64 4.68
CA LEU A 155 12.05 2.69 5.74
C LEU A 155 12.93 2.93 6.98
N GLN A 156 14.20 3.30 6.79
CA GLN A 156 15.10 3.70 7.87
C GLN A 156 14.67 5.01 8.53
N GLU A 157 14.20 6.00 7.76
CA GLU A 157 13.62 7.23 8.30
C GLU A 157 12.39 6.95 9.16
N MET A 158 11.48 6.08 8.68
CA MET A 158 10.32 5.67 9.46
C MET A 158 10.70 4.92 10.74
N GLN A 159 11.73 4.06 10.68
CA GLN A 159 12.25 3.38 11.87
C GLN A 159 12.87 4.35 12.87
N ALA A 160 13.69 5.30 12.40
CA ALA A 160 14.25 6.34 13.26
C ALA A 160 13.18 7.21 13.91
N ALA A 161 12.09 7.50 13.19
CA ALA A 161 10.95 8.23 13.73
C ALA A 161 10.17 7.43 14.77
N LEU A 162 9.99 6.12 14.56
CA LEU A 162 9.42 5.21 15.55
C LEU A 162 10.26 5.20 16.83
N ASP A 163 11.58 5.02 16.71
CA ASP A 163 12.50 4.90 17.85
C ASP A 163 12.61 6.21 18.65
N SER A 164 12.58 7.35 17.98
CA SER A 164 12.67 8.68 18.60
C SER A 164 11.32 9.25 19.06
N GLY A 165 10.20 8.68 18.60
CA GLY A 165 8.86 9.26 18.76
C GLY A 165 8.63 10.55 17.98
N SER A 166 9.51 10.85 17.01
CA SER A 166 9.38 12.02 16.14
C SER A 166 8.33 11.78 15.03
N ALA A 167 7.93 12.86 14.36
CA ALA A 167 6.99 12.79 13.26
C ALA A 167 7.73 12.67 11.92
N ILE A 168 7.20 11.83 11.04
CA ILE A 168 7.54 11.81 9.61
C ILE A 168 6.55 12.67 8.83
N ASN A 169 6.93 13.02 7.60
CA ASN A 169 6.00 13.56 6.62
C ASN A 169 6.34 13.03 5.24
N PHE A 170 5.40 13.13 4.31
CA PHE A 170 5.59 12.72 2.93
C PHE A 170 5.43 13.95 2.03
N PRO A 171 6.47 14.40 1.29
CA PRO A 171 6.41 15.61 0.48
C PRO A 171 5.56 15.49 -0.79
N TRP A 172 4.79 14.40 -0.96
CA TRP A 172 3.88 14.17 -2.08
C TRP A 172 2.51 13.72 -1.60
N PHE A 173 1.50 13.86 -2.47
CA PHE A 173 0.14 13.39 -2.22
C PHE A 173 0.13 11.87 -1.98
N GLN A 174 -0.49 11.41 -0.90
CA GLN A 174 -0.73 9.97 -0.72
C GLN A 174 -2.11 9.61 -1.27
N SER A 175 -2.13 8.79 -2.31
CA SER A 175 -3.32 8.01 -2.68
C SER A 175 -3.50 6.85 -1.69
N THR A 176 -4.67 6.78 -1.09
CA THR A 176 -5.05 5.79 -0.07
C THR A 176 -6.45 5.29 -0.38
N SER A 177 -6.86 4.19 0.23
CA SER A 177 -8.21 3.64 0.09
C SER A 177 -8.82 3.42 1.47
N SER A 178 -10.13 3.61 1.58
CA SER A 178 -10.89 3.11 2.74
C SER A 178 -11.15 1.60 2.66
N ASP A 179 -10.83 0.96 1.53
CA ASP A 179 -10.91 -0.48 1.33
C ASP A 179 -9.53 -1.14 1.50
N SER A 180 -9.36 -1.87 2.61
CA SER A 180 -8.11 -2.56 2.93
C SER A 180 -7.68 -3.56 1.85
N SER A 181 -8.65 -4.19 1.16
CA SER A 181 -8.38 -5.19 0.13
C SER A 181 -7.82 -4.56 -1.14
N HIS A 182 -8.36 -3.40 -1.53
CA HIS A 182 -7.92 -2.67 -2.71
C HIS A 182 -6.46 -2.19 -2.57
N ALA A 183 -6.10 -1.65 -1.40
CA ALA A 183 -4.74 -1.19 -1.11
C ALA A 183 -3.67 -2.27 -1.35
N SER A 184 -3.96 -3.54 -1.04
CA SER A 184 -3.01 -4.65 -1.21
C SER A 184 -2.60 -4.92 -2.67
N THR A 185 -3.40 -4.47 -3.64
CA THR A 185 -3.13 -4.68 -5.08
C THR A 185 -1.90 -3.93 -5.59
N PHE A 186 -1.45 -2.92 -4.84
CA PHE A 186 -0.28 -2.09 -5.15
C PHE A 186 1.04 -2.60 -4.54
N MET A 187 1.00 -3.73 -3.82
CA MET A 187 2.18 -4.32 -3.17
C MET A 187 2.85 -5.42 -4.00
N GLY A 188 2.24 -5.82 -5.11
CA GLY A 188 2.81 -6.83 -6.00
C GLY A 188 4.03 -6.31 -6.77
N ARG A 189 4.81 -7.22 -7.36
CA ARG A 189 5.98 -6.91 -8.19
C ARG A 189 5.68 -6.00 -9.39
N LYS A 190 4.44 -5.97 -9.91
CA LYS A 190 4.05 -5.02 -10.99
C LYS A 190 4.23 -3.55 -10.58
N SER A 191 4.15 -3.27 -9.28
CA SER A 191 4.24 -1.94 -8.69
C SER A 191 5.63 -1.66 -8.12
N GLU A 192 6.57 -2.60 -8.29
CA GLU A 192 7.94 -2.45 -7.86
C GLU A 192 8.64 -1.30 -8.62
N PRO A 193 9.49 -0.50 -7.96
CA PRO A 193 10.24 0.54 -8.63
C PRO A 193 11.09 -0.02 -9.78
N GLN A 194 10.97 0.58 -10.97
CA GLN A 194 11.72 0.11 -12.15
C GLN A 194 13.25 0.25 -11.98
N THR A 195 13.71 1.10 -11.06
CA THR A 195 15.13 1.38 -10.80
C THR A 195 15.93 0.14 -10.39
N CYS A 196 15.28 -0.91 -9.87
CA CYS A 196 15.95 -2.14 -9.43
C CYS A 196 15.74 -3.34 -10.36
N ALA A 197 15.13 -3.16 -11.54
CA ALA A 197 14.85 -4.22 -12.52
C ALA A 197 14.06 -5.43 -11.97
N ASN A 198 13.11 -5.19 -11.07
CA ASN A 198 12.30 -6.21 -10.37
C ASN A 198 13.08 -7.08 -9.35
N GLU A 199 14.19 -6.55 -8.82
CA GLU A 199 15.05 -7.21 -7.82
C GLU A 199 15.30 -6.32 -6.59
N CYS A 200 14.36 -5.42 -6.26
CA CYS A 200 14.50 -4.45 -5.16
C CYS A 200 14.65 -5.15 -3.81
N ILE A 201 13.88 -6.20 -3.56
CA ILE A 201 13.94 -6.94 -2.29
C ILE A 201 15.32 -7.59 -2.14
N GLU A 202 15.78 -8.24 -3.20
CA GLU A 202 17.05 -8.97 -3.27
C GLU A 202 18.25 -8.03 -3.13
N LYS A 203 18.16 -6.82 -3.71
CA LYS A 203 19.17 -5.76 -3.59
C LYS A 203 19.05 -4.93 -2.31
N GLY A 204 17.99 -5.15 -1.51
CA GLY A 204 17.69 -4.33 -0.35
C GLY A 204 17.42 -2.85 -0.68
N ALA A 205 16.95 -2.56 -1.90
CA ALA A 205 16.74 -1.18 -2.38
C ALA A 205 15.36 -0.62 -2.03
N ALA A 206 14.32 -1.46 -2.13
CA ALA A 206 12.96 -1.12 -1.75
C ALA A 206 12.18 -2.37 -1.34
N PHE A 207 11.16 -2.18 -0.51
CA PHE A 207 10.37 -3.26 0.05
C PHE A 207 8.88 -2.98 -0.12
N PRO A 208 8.04 -4.01 -0.32
CA PRO A 208 6.61 -3.83 -0.35
C PRO A 208 6.11 -3.45 1.05
N THR A 209 5.22 -2.47 1.10
CA THR A 209 4.70 -1.89 2.34
C THR A 209 3.17 -1.80 2.32
N TYR A 210 2.58 -2.03 3.49
CA TYR A 210 1.18 -1.82 3.78
C TYR A 210 1.07 -0.74 4.85
N LEU A 211 0.81 0.49 4.42
CA LEU A 211 0.67 1.66 5.27
C LEU A 211 -0.79 1.76 5.73
N THR A 212 -0.99 1.91 7.03
CA THR A 212 -2.30 2.22 7.62
C THR A 212 -2.21 3.60 8.27
N PHE A 213 -3.10 4.51 7.89
CA PHE A 213 -3.19 5.85 8.43
C PHE A 213 -4.46 5.98 9.27
N GLU A 214 -4.33 6.37 10.54
CA GLU A 214 -5.43 6.88 11.35
C GLU A 214 -5.34 8.40 11.36
N THR A 215 -6.19 9.06 10.57
CA THR A 215 -6.03 10.48 10.26
C THR A 215 -7.35 11.23 10.13
N ARG A 216 -7.33 12.52 10.46
CA ARG A 216 -8.43 13.49 10.26
C ARG A 216 -8.23 14.36 9.02
N HIS A 217 -7.10 14.18 8.33
CA HIS A 217 -6.70 15.01 7.21
C HIS A 217 -7.01 14.38 5.84
N GLY A 218 -7.60 13.18 5.84
CA GLY A 218 -8.06 12.49 4.63
C GLY A 218 -9.11 13.28 3.88
N LYS A 219 -8.95 13.34 2.55
CA LYS A 219 -9.89 13.94 1.61
C LYS A 219 -10.59 12.82 0.85
N ASP A 220 -11.88 12.63 1.13
CA ASP A 220 -12.68 11.63 0.44
C ASP A 220 -12.91 12.06 -1.01
N VAL A 221 -12.43 11.24 -1.95
CA VAL A 221 -12.62 11.43 -3.39
C VAL A 221 -13.34 10.24 -4.02
N SER A 222 -14.00 9.42 -3.21
CA SER A 222 -14.73 8.24 -3.66
C SER A 222 -15.90 8.57 -4.58
N GLU A 223 -16.40 9.81 -4.58
CA GLU A 223 -17.39 10.26 -5.56
C GLU A 223 -16.85 10.19 -7.01
N TRP A 224 -15.56 10.49 -7.21
CA TRP A 224 -14.91 10.46 -8.52
C TRP A 224 -14.25 9.10 -8.82
N ASN A 225 -13.81 8.37 -7.79
CA ASN A 225 -13.20 7.04 -7.94
C ASN A 225 -13.81 6.02 -6.98
N ALA A 226 -15.09 5.70 -7.20
CA ALA A 226 -15.87 4.82 -6.33
C ALA A 226 -15.34 3.37 -6.32
N ALA A 227 -14.73 2.92 -7.42
CA ALA A 227 -14.20 1.57 -7.56
C ALA A 227 -13.04 1.29 -6.59
N GLU A 228 -12.23 2.30 -6.32
CA GLU A 228 -11.06 2.21 -5.44
C GLU A 228 -11.34 2.71 -4.03
N LYS A 229 -12.53 3.29 -3.79
CA LYS A 229 -12.92 4.01 -2.57
C LYS A 229 -11.79 4.93 -2.10
N GLU A 230 -11.27 5.71 -3.05
CA GLU A 230 -10.02 6.43 -2.91
C GLU A 230 -10.17 7.67 -2.01
N TRP A 231 -9.11 7.90 -1.24
CA TRP A 231 -8.93 9.04 -0.34
C TRP A 231 -7.54 9.61 -0.57
N LEU A 232 -7.43 10.94 -0.57
CA LEU A 232 -6.16 11.63 -0.77
C LEU A 232 -5.69 12.31 0.52
N LEU A 233 -4.39 12.19 0.79
CA LEU A 233 -3.69 12.95 1.83
C LEU A 233 -2.85 14.03 1.16
N LEU A 234 -2.98 15.25 1.65
CA LEU A 234 -2.16 16.38 1.21
C LEU A 234 -0.67 16.13 1.52
N PRO A 235 0.25 16.72 0.73
CA PRO A 235 1.67 16.61 1.02
C PRO A 235 2.05 17.26 2.34
N SER A 236 3.19 16.83 2.88
CA SER A 236 3.83 17.34 4.09
C SER A 236 2.99 17.20 5.38
N LEU A 237 1.88 16.45 5.34
CA LEU A 237 1.16 16.04 6.54
C LEU A 237 2.07 15.25 7.49
N ARG A 238 1.94 15.54 8.78
CA ARG A 238 2.83 15.01 9.82
C ARG A 238 2.19 13.81 10.48
N PHE A 239 2.93 12.70 10.54
CA PHE A 239 2.47 11.45 11.14
C PHE A 239 3.48 10.93 12.15
N LYS A 240 3.01 10.37 13.25
CA LYS A 240 3.82 9.51 14.11
C LYS A 240 3.76 8.08 13.59
N VAL A 241 4.91 7.41 13.54
CA VAL A 241 4.97 5.98 13.28
C VAL A 241 4.63 5.26 14.59
N ALA A 242 3.53 4.52 14.59
CA ALA A 242 3.06 3.77 15.76
C ALA A 242 3.71 2.37 15.83
N SER A 243 3.96 1.74 14.69
CA SER A 243 4.63 0.45 14.61
C SER A 243 5.14 0.15 13.21
N ILE A 244 6.25 -0.59 13.12
CA ILE A 244 6.74 -1.21 11.89
C ILE A 244 6.86 -2.72 12.18
N THR A 245 6.22 -3.55 11.36
CA THR A 245 6.25 -5.01 11.53
C THR A 245 6.50 -5.68 10.20
N LYS A 246 7.53 -6.52 10.13
CA LYS A 246 7.77 -7.39 8.97
C LYS A 246 6.80 -8.57 9.04
N ILE A 247 5.98 -8.72 8.01
CA ILE A 247 4.99 -9.80 7.89
C ILE A 247 5.42 -10.72 6.76
N MET A 248 5.50 -12.02 7.05
CA MET A 248 5.67 -13.02 6.00
C MET A 248 4.40 -13.07 5.14
N ASN A 249 4.54 -12.79 3.85
CA ASN A 249 3.42 -12.82 2.90
C ASN A 249 2.90 -14.25 2.72
N ASP A 250 3.79 -15.22 2.93
CA ASP A 250 3.46 -16.61 3.10
C ASP A 250 3.20 -16.90 4.59
N PRO A 251 1.93 -16.85 5.07
CA PRO A 251 1.58 -17.19 6.44
C PRO A 251 1.98 -18.61 6.83
N TRP A 252 2.19 -19.48 5.83
CA TRP A 252 2.58 -20.85 6.03
C TRP A 252 4.08 -21.02 6.21
N TRP A 253 4.90 -20.00 5.97
CA TRP A 253 6.36 -20.08 6.16
C TRP A 253 6.75 -20.45 7.60
N GLU A 254 6.05 -19.88 8.58
CA GLU A 254 6.30 -20.10 10.02
C GLU A 254 5.29 -21.05 10.66
N ALA A 255 4.42 -21.67 9.87
CA ALA A 255 3.38 -22.56 10.38
C ALA A 255 3.99 -23.78 11.07
N SER A 256 3.43 -24.14 12.22
CA SER A 256 3.78 -25.40 12.86
C SER A 256 3.34 -26.59 11.99
N PRO A 257 3.86 -27.80 12.24
CA PRO A 257 3.39 -28.98 11.52
C PRO A 257 1.88 -29.21 11.62
N LYS A 258 1.27 -28.81 12.74
CA LYS A 258 -0.17 -28.86 12.93
C LYS A 258 -0.90 -27.82 12.08
N ASP A 259 -0.45 -26.57 12.09
CA ASP A 259 -1.09 -25.49 11.33
C ASP A 259 -1.00 -25.77 9.82
N MET A 260 0.11 -26.35 9.36
CA MET A 260 0.26 -26.85 7.99
C MET A 260 -0.74 -27.95 7.64
N ALA A 261 -0.88 -28.94 8.52
CA ALA A 261 -1.83 -30.03 8.32
C ALA A 261 -3.28 -29.54 8.33
N ASP A 262 -3.62 -28.61 9.22
CA ASP A 262 -4.94 -27.99 9.29
C ASP A 262 -5.24 -27.17 8.03
N TRP A 263 -4.27 -26.41 7.50
CA TRP A 263 -4.43 -25.69 6.24
C TRP A 263 -4.67 -26.60 5.04
N LEU A 264 -3.78 -27.59 4.85
CA LEU A 264 -3.89 -28.59 3.79
C LEU A 264 -5.21 -29.38 3.92
N GLY A 265 -5.61 -29.71 5.14
CA GLY A 265 -6.83 -30.42 5.43
C GLY A 265 -8.09 -29.60 5.17
N GLN A 266 -8.16 -28.35 5.64
CA GLN A 266 -9.40 -27.55 5.69
C GLN A 266 -9.58 -26.60 4.49
N VAL A 267 -8.52 -25.95 4.02
CA VAL A 267 -8.62 -25.01 2.88
C VAL A 267 -8.66 -25.76 1.56
N HIS A 268 -8.06 -26.94 1.52
CA HIS A 268 -8.04 -27.83 0.37
C HIS A 268 -8.93 -29.06 0.54
N THR A 269 -9.85 -29.07 1.53
CA THR A 269 -10.93 -30.09 1.56
C THR A 269 -11.67 -30.05 0.24
N VAL A 270 -11.61 -31.16 -0.50
CA VAL A 270 -12.37 -31.35 -1.72
C VAL A 270 -13.86 -31.31 -1.33
N PRO A 271 -14.67 -30.40 -1.89
CA PRO A 271 -16.11 -30.46 -1.69
C PRO A 271 -16.60 -31.83 -2.15
N THR A 272 -17.40 -32.52 -1.35
CA THR A 272 -17.89 -33.90 -1.61
C THR A 272 -18.64 -34.06 -2.95
N ASN A 273 -18.91 -32.96 -3.64
CA ASN A 273 -19.78 -32.88 -4.81
C ASN A 273 -19.01 -32.69 -6.13
N PHE A 274 -17.67 -32.58 -6.11
CA PHE A 274 -16.86 -32.30 -7.31
C PHE A 274 -16.13 -33.53 -7.88
N TRP A 275 -16.58 -33.95 -9.07
CA TRP A 275 -15.90 -34.66 -10.16
C TRP A 275 -14.76 -35.64 -9.82
N SER A 276 -15.10 -36.93 -9.67
CA SER A 276 -14.18 -38.03 -10.02
C SER A 276 -14.30 -38.32 -11.52
N ARG A 277 -13.25 -38.11 -12.31
CA ARG A 277 -13.22 -38.58 -13.71
C ARG A 277 -12.43 -39.88 -13.74
N LYS A 278 -13.07 -40.98 -14.13
CA LYS A 278 -12.47 -42.35 -14.16
C LYS A 278 -11.91 -42.83 -12.80
N GLY A 279 -12.54 -42.47 -11.68
CA GLY A 279 -12.13 -42.96 -10.35
C GLY A 279 -10.84 -42.36 -9.79
N LYS A 280 -10.25 -41.36 -10.46
CA LYS A 280 -9.11 -40.58 -9.93
C LYS A 280 -9.64 -39.23 -9.40
N MET A 281 -9.20 -38.84 -8.20
CA MET A 281 -9.56 -37.54 -7.62
C MET A 281 -8.91 -36.41 -8.44
N SER A 282 -9.70 -35.38 -8.75
CA SER A 282 -9.21 -34.21 -9.48
C SER A 282 -8.23 -33.43 -8.60
N TYR A 283 -8.63 -33.13 -7.37
CA TYR A 283 -7.84 -32.43 -6.38
C TYR A 283 -6.78 -33.34 -5.74
N GLY A 284 -5.57 -32.80 -5.58
CA GLY A 284 -4.40 -33.50 -5.04
C GLY A 284 -4.62 -34.22 -3.70
N PRO A 285 -3.64 -35.01 -3.24
CA PRO A 285 -3.75 -35.82 -2.03
C PRO A 285 -3.52 -34.98 -0.76
N TRP A 286 -4.32 -33.92 -0.62
CA TRP A 286 -4.20 -32.95 0.47
C TRP A 286 -4.36 -33.58 1.85
N PRO A 287 -5.29 -34.54 2.07
CA PRO A 287 -5.37 -35.27 3.35
C PRO A 287 -4.10 -36.07 3.67
N GLU A 288 -3.50 -36.72 2.67
CA GLU A 288 -2.27 -37.49 2.82
C GLU A 288 -1.07 -36.58 3.08
N LEU A 289 -0.99 -35.43 2.41
CA LEU A 289 0.04 -34.41 2.68
C LEU A 289 -0.13 -33.79 4.07
N ALA A 290 -1.36 -33.53 4.52
CA ALA A 290 -1.64 -33.08 5.88
C ALA A 290 -1.19 -34.12 6.91
N ALA A 291 -1.48 -35.41 6.68
CA ALA A 291 -1.02 -36.50 7.52
C ALA A 291 0.53 -36.59 7.55
N ALA A 292 1.19 -36.36 6.41
CA ALA A 292 2.64 -36.34 6.32
C ALA A 292 3.26 -35.19 7.14
N CYS A 293 2.67 -33.99 7.11
CA CYS A 293 3.06 -32.86 7.96
C CYS A 293 3.09 -33.24 9.44
N LEU A 294 2.06 -33.92 9.93
CA LEU A 294 2.02 -34.39 11.30
C LEU A 294 3.02 -35.53 11.56
N ALA A 295 3.06 -36.54 10.69
CA ALA A 295 3.86 -37.74 10.88
C ALA A 295 5.37 -37.50 10.85
N HIS A 296 5.81 -36.50 10.07
CA HIS A 296 7.22 -36.16 9.88
C HIS A 296 7.63 -34.84 10.53
N SER A 297 6.76 -34.24 11.36
CA SER A 297 7.01 -32.95 12.01
C SER A 297 7.45 -31.86 11.03
N ILE A 298 6.79 -31.80 9.88
CA ILE A 298 7.14 -30.85 8.83
C ILE A 298 6.50 -29.51 9.13
N ASP A 299 7.31 -28.53 9.47
CA ASP A 299 6.86 -27.16 9.54
C ASP A 299 6.64 -26.55 8.15
N GLY A 300 6.18 -25.30 8.14
CA GLY A 300 6.06 -24.48 6.95
C GLY A 300 7.25 -24.58 6.00
N GLN A 301 8.44 -24.22 6.47
CA GLN A 301 9.65 -24.22 5.66
C GLN A 301 9.99 -25.59 5.10
N GLY A 302 9.82 -26.65 5.89
CA GLY A 302 10.01 -28.04 5.48
C GLY A 302 9.05 -28.42 4.35
N PHE A 303 7.77 -28.07 4.47
CA PHE A 303 6.77 -28.36 3.46
C PHE A 303 7.08 -27.61 2.16
N LEU A 304 7.50 -26.35 2.25
CA LEU A 304 7.87 -25.54 1.09
C LEU A 304 9.10 -26.05 0.36
N LYS A 305 10.08 -26.58 1.10
CA LYS A 305 11.23 -27.26 0.49
C LYS A 305 10.81 -28.54 -0.22
N TRP A 306 9.93 -29.35 0.39
CA TRP A 306 9.39 -30.53 -0.27
C TRP A 306 8.59 -30.19 -1.51
N TRP A 307 7.79 -29.13 -1.44
CA TRP A 307 7.00 -28.61 -2.54
C TRP A 307 7.88 -28.16 -3.71
N ALA A 308 8.93 -27.37 -3.43
CA ALA A 308 9.85 -26.88 -4.45
C ALA A 308 10.67 -28.02 -5.09
N ASN A 309 11.13 -28.98 -4.28
CA ASN A 309 12.01 -30.06 -4.73
C ASN A 309 11.26 -31.32 -5.18
N ARG A 310 9.92 -31.32 -5.07
CA ARG A 310 9.07 -32.49 -5.31
C ARG A 310 9.51 -33.74 -4.52
N SER A 311 10.05 -33.53 -3.33
CA SER A 311 10.74 -34.56 -2.53
C SER A 311 9.91 -35.02 -1.33
N PHE A 312 8.66 -35.37 -1.56
CA PHE A 312 7.77 -35.87 -0.49
C PHE A 312 8.25 -37.25 0.00
N PRO A 313 8.15 -37.56 1.30
CA PRO A 313 8.51 -38.86 1.86
C PRO A 313 7.47 -39.91 1.46
N GLU A 314 7.93 -41.12 1.20
CA GLU A 314 7.06 -42.29 1.04
C GLU A 314 6.33 -42.62 2.35
N PRO A 315 5.08 -43.12 2.32
CA PRO A 315 4.23 -43.38 1.15
C PRO A 315 3.44 -42.16 0.65
N TYR A 316 3.70 -40.99 1.23
CA TYR A 316 2.95 -39.75 0.98
C TYR A 316 3.38 -39.02 -0.29
N ALA A 317 4.48 -39.44 -0.91
CA ALA A 317 4.84 -39.08 -2.27
C ALA A 317 3.72 -39.56 -3.20
N PRO A 318 2.94 -38.66 -3.81
CA PRO A 318 1.92 -39.11 -4.72
C PRO A 318 2.63 -39.68 -5.93
N ARG A 319 2.11 -40.78 -6.47
CA ARG A 319 2.28 -41.07 -7.90
C ARG A 319 1.51 -39.97 -8.64
N TRP A 320 2.09 -38.78 -8.73
CA TRP A 320 1.67 -37.74 -9.65
C TRP A 320 1.81 -38.36 -11.02
N ASP A 321 0.72 -38.91 -11.56
CA ASP A 321 0.71 -39.43 -12.91
C ASP A 321 0.74 -38.24 -13.87
N GLU A 322 1.94 -37.74 -14.10
CA GLU A 322 2.23 -36.63 -15.00
C GLU A 322 1.82 -36.96 -16.45
N SER A 323 1.61 -38.24 -16.80
CA SER A 323 1.20 -38.63 -18.14
C SER A 323 -0.24 -38.22 -18.50
N GLU A 324 -1.08 -37.89 -17.51
CA GLU A 324 -2.43 -37.36 -17.71
C GLU A 324 -2.52 -35.81 -17.69
N TYR A 325 -1.38 -35.09 -17.67
CA TYR A 325 -1.31 -33.61 -17.70
C TYR A 325 -2.01 -32.97 -18.90
N LEU A 326 -2.25 -33.73 -19.97
CA LEU A 326 -2.80 -33.18 -21.21
C LEU A 326 -4.32 -32.92 -21.16
N HIS A 327 -5.04 -33.44 -20.15
CA HIS A 327 -6.51 -33.48 -20.19
C HIS A 327 -7.26 -33.08 -18.90
N SER A 328 -6.55 -32.63 -17.88
CA SER A 328 -7.18 -32.06 -16.68
C SER A 328 -6.57 -30.71 -16.36
N ASP A 329 -7.41 -29.73 -16.03
CA ASP A 329 -7.04 -28.39 -15.52
C ASP A 329 -6.31 -28.46 -14.15
N LYS A 330 -5.57 -29.54 -13.85
CA LYS A 330 -4.74 -29.68 -12.65
C LYS A 330 -3.59 -28.67 -12.61
N HIS A 331 -3.22 -28.09 -13.75
CA HIS A 331 -2.39 -26.89 -13.78
C HIS A 331 -3.03 -25.75 -12.96
N MET A 332 -4.36 -25.57 -13.08
CA MET A 332 -5.12 -24.61 -12.27
C MET A 332 -5.19 -24.97 -10.79
N GLU A 333 -5.09 -26.25 -10.41
CA GLU A 333 -5.12 -26.67 -9.00
C GLU A 333 -3.77 -26.45 -8.28
N PHE A 334 -2.65 -26.69 -8.96
CA PHE A 334 -1.30 -26.31 -8.49
C PHE A 334 -1.19 -24.81 -8.32
N GLN A 335 -1.70 -24.12 -9.33
CA GLN A 335 -1.88 -22.70 -9.36
C GLN A 335 -2.76 -22.25 -8.18
N TYR A 336 -3.92 -22.87 -7.93
CA TYR A 336 -4.84 -22.52 -6.84
C TYR A 336 -4.19 -22.61 -5.44
N ALA A 337 -3.48 -23.70 -5.13
CA ALA A 337 -2.75 -23.83 -3.87
C ALA A 337 -1.60 -22.82 -3.74
N SER A 338 -0.93 -22.49 -4.85
CA SER A 338 0.05 -21.39 -4.87
C SER A 338 -0.60 -20.00 -4.80
N TYR A 339 -1.87 -19.84 -5.17
CA TYR A 339 -2.61 -18.57 -5.15
C TYR A 339 -3.23 -18.28 -3.79
N THR A 340 -3.73 -19.29 -3.08
CA THR A 340 -4.31 -19.14 -1.73
C THR A 340 -3.24 -19.12 -0.63
N ARG A 341 -2.00 -19.51 -0.97
CA ARG A 341 -0.86 -19.52 -0.05
C ARG A 341 -0.47 -18.12 0.41
N PHE A 342 -0.59 -17.10 -0.43
CA PHE A 342 -0.09 -15.75 -0.13
C PHE A 342 -1.20 -14.81 0.33
N GLN A 343 -0.92 -13.99 1.35
CA GLN A 343 -1.85 -12.96 1.86
C GLN A 343 -2.10 -11.83 0.85
N LEU A 344 -1.10 -11.50 0.04
CA LEU A 344 -1.20 -10.46 -0.97
C LEU A 344 -1.77 -11.01 -2.29
N PRO A 345 -2.63 -10.23 -2.99
CA PRO A 345 -3.25 -10.67 -4.23
C PRO A 345 -2.21 -10.95 -5.31
N THR A 346 -2.43 -12.05 -6.03
CA THR A 346 -1.67 -12.47 -7.21
C THR A 346 -1.97 -11.57 -8.42
N LEU A 347 -0.99 -11.34 -9.30
CA LEU A 347 -1.18 -10.57 -10.54
C LEU A 347 -2.21 -11.25 -11.44
N SER A 348 -3.21 -10.57 -11.98
CA SER A 348 -4.01 -11.20 -13.05
C SER A 348 -3.21 -11.26 -14.35
N THR A 349 -2.92 -12.46 -14.86
CA THR A 349 -2.33 -12.69 -16.18
C THR A 349 -3.39 -13.22 -17.14
N ARG A 350 -3.10 -13.26 -18.45
CA ARG A 350 -4.01 -13.89 -19.44
C ARG A 350 -4.27 -15.38 -19.18
N ALA A 351 -3.44 -16.03 -18.36
CA ALA A 351 -3.56 -17.43 -17.96
C ALA A 351 -4.21 -17.60 -16.56
N GLY A 352 -4.79 -16.53 -15.99
CA GLY A 352 -5.26 -16.51 -14.61
C GLY A 352 -4.28 -15.79 -13.68
N PRO A 353 -4.44 -15.88 -12.36
CA PRO A 353 -3.53 -15.22 -11.44
C PRO A 353 -2.07 -15.69 -11.63
N GLY A 354 -1.07 -14.82 -11.52
CA GLY A 354 0.34 -15.13 -11.63
C GLY A 354 0.90 -15.46 -10.26
N PRO A 355 1.99 -16.24 -10.16
CA PRO A 355 2.61 -16.55 -8.87
C PRO A 355 2.98 -15.26 -8.14
N ASN A 356 2.53 -15.12 -6.90
CA ASN A 356 2.98 -14.01 -6.05
C ASN A 356 4.39 -14.34 -5.53
N THR A 357 5.40 -13.59 -5.97
CA THR A 357 6.80 -13.80 -5.61
C THR A 357 7.27 -12.88 -4.48
N VAL A 358 6.38 -12.07 -3.91
CA VAL A 358 6.68 -11.26 -2.73
C VAL A 358 6.70 -12.18 -1.51
N GLN A 359 7.86 -12.31 -0.86
CA GLN A 359 8.03 -13.23 0.27
C GLN A 359 7.53 -12.65 1.60
N PHE A 360 7.65 -11.34 1.74
CA PHE A 360 7.28 -10.59 2.94
C PHE A 360 6.92 -9.16 2.56
N TYR A 361 6.27 -8.44 3.47
CA TYR A 361 6.04 -7.01 3.38
C TYR A 361 6.18 -6.36 4.76
N TYR A 362 6.34 -5.03 4.81
CA TYR A 362 6.27 -4.30 6.08
C TYR A 362 4.88 -3.70 6.28
N ARG A 363 4.24 -4.02 7.39
CA ARG A 363 3.06 -3.29 7.87
C ARG A 363 3.52 -2.10 8.71
N ILE A 364 3.05 -0.91 8.36
CA ILE A 364 3.46 0.33 9.00
C ILE A 364 2.19 1.10 9.41
N ASN A 365 2.03 1.34 10.70
CA ASN A 365 0.88 2.06 11.24
C ASN A 365 1.28 3.51 11.55
N LEU A 366 0.47 4.46 11.09
CA LEU A 366 0.70 5.89 11.15
C LEU A 366 -0.51 6.57 11.80
N GLN A 367 -0.24 7.55 12.65
CA GLN A 367 -1.27 8.36 13.32
C GLN A 367 -0.94 9.84 13.16
N ASP A 368 -1.95 10.71 13.12
CA ASP A 368 -1.73 12.15 13.07
C ASP A 368 -0.77 12.62 14.17
N ALA A 369 0.27 13.34 13.78
CA ALA A 369 1.13 14.05 14.72
C ALA A 369 0.48 15.40 15.09
N PRO A 370 0.65 15.87 16.34
CA PRO A 370 0.14 17.17 16.76
C PRO A 370 0.83 18.36 16.10
#